data_AF-A0AAW5MXZ6-F1
#
_entry.id   AF-A0AAW5MXZ6-F1
#
_cell.length_a   1.000
_cell.length_b   1.000
_cell.length_c   1.000
_cell.angle_alpha   90.00
_cell.angle_beta   90.00
_cell.angle_gamma   90.00
#
_symmetry.space_group_name_H-M   'P 1'
#
loop_
_entity.id
_entity.type
_entity.pdbx_description
1 polymer ?
#
loop_
_entity_poly.entity_id
_entity_poly.type
_entity_poly.pdbx_seq_one_letter_code
_entity_poly.pdbx_strand_id
1 'polypeptide(L)'
;MKKFVCLLLMSVVFCGVTLAQSQYISYKPLEQENREAQLLDMGGILILSKRGDLVITITNVKNSIVKRNGVNENGLYEYEILIDPSVETSQPKLEISKRGDINRTTIMANIKPNYYKAFLIEEVEKPIRVEDQSRAQDVVLDGKLAEIEIETPLQDLQVSFSEALHAEKETKRKEGDNSVFVTTLKIPVAYLEEAKTKLKEAQKKRDELYDKMIDSSVKVSAEEEQMYDELDKEEIPALEAMVRNMSTIEVFAQGTNRVSIDISGIGPRNKRRYGVIVLVKKEFVHVTEYDAMLAEGVRQWNDRDYEAARTAFVSALNAKDAPADKSLVQSNIADCDSCILYNKYTNYALGRMAELKKQGHATQDEVKEYASSALEFIQILNNYNPCEFYTKIIGKLEKMIENIPLVIKFTVVQWVRGDTGFHQGDVMKGVEVWVNNGVSHPEEKEYKSERRFKKLMEGSASYRLIGETDVQGTIEVELDRKALPRGFFFYSKEIGKIDYVNMGKITRDSRNDYQMRQFRVMMYSNE
;
A
#
# COMPACT_ATOMS: atom_id res chain seq x y z
N MET A 1 -27.72 43.11 30.44
CA MET A 1 -26.29 42.75 30.39
C MET A 1 -26.02 41.26 30.16
N LYS A 2 -26.78 40.30 30.71
CA LYS A 2 -26.54 38.86 30.46
C LYS A 2 -26.85 38.35 29.04
N LYS A 3 -27.74 39.02 28.28
CA LYS A 3 -28.07 38.63 26.89
C LYS A 3 -27.07 39.11 25.84
N PHE A 4 -26.33 40.20 26.10
CA PHE A 4 -25.28 40.70 25.20
C PHE A 4 -23.98 39.89 25.33
N VAL A 5 -23.69 39.35 26.51
CA VAL A 5 -22.51 38.50 26.74
C VAL A 5 -22.67 37.13 26.08
N CYS A 6 -23.88 36.55 26.02
CA CYS A 6 -24.12 35.30 25.28
C CYS A 6 -24.06 35.45 23.75
N LEU A 7 -24.39 36.62 23.20
CA LEU A 7 -24.26 36.89 21.76
C LEU A 7 -22.81 37.12 21.36
N LEU A 8 -22.00 37.75 22.23
CA LEU A 8 -20.56 37.90 22.02
C LEU A 8 -19.78 36.58 22.23
N LEU A 9 -20.24 35.69 23.12
CA LEU A 9 -19.69 34.35 23.28
C LEU A 9 -20.12 33.39 22.15
N MET A 10 -21.28 33.59 21.52
CA MET A 10 -21.67 32.85 20.31
C MET A 10 -20.95 33.34 19.04
N SER A 11 -20.59 34.62 18.95
CA SER A 11 -19.81 35.15 17.81
C SER A 11 -18.31 34.88 17.90
N VAL A 12 -17.78 34.53 19.08
CA VAL A 12 -16.36 34.15 19.28
C VAL A 12 -16.13 32.64 19.11
N VAL A 13 -17.18 31.83 19.01
CA VAL A 13 -17.08 30.38 18.68
C VAL A 13 -17.09 30.13 17.15
N PHE A 14 -17.33 31.17 16.32
CA PHE A 14 -17.28 31.07 14.86
C PHE A 14 -15.95 31.53 14.22
N CYS A 15 -14.94 31.90 15.01
CA CYS A 15 -13.59 32.26 14.51
C CYS A 15 -12.51 31.23 14.87
N GLY A 16 -12.90 29.98 15.13
CA GLY A 16 -11.98 28.89 15.50
C GLY A 16 -11.81 27.79 14.46
N VAL A 17 -12.49 27.87 13.30
CA VAL A 17 -12.10 27.05 12.15
C VAL A 17 -11.13 27.89 11.36
N THR A 18 -9.86 27.90 11.78
CA THR A 18 -8.80 27.98 10.78
C THR A 18 -9.11 26.86 9.80
N LEU A 19 -9.72 27.18 8.65
CA LEU A 19 -9.61 26.33 7.48
C LEU A 19 -8.11 26.07 7.38
N ALA A 20 -7.70 24.86 7.76
CA ALA A 20 -6.30 24.50 7.89
C ALA A 20 -5.63 25.01 6.62
N GLN A 21 -4.68 25.92 6.80
CA GLN A 21 -3.94 26.57 5.73
C GLN A 21 -3.33 25.42 4.93
N SER A 22 -3.98 25.00 3.84
CA SER A 22 -3.65 23.72 3.21
C SER A 22 -2.30 23.95 2.51
N GLN A 23 -1.22 23.54 3.17
CA GLN A 23 0.13 23.66 2.64
C GLN A 23 0.19 22.86 1.34
N TYR A 24 0.70 23.46 0.27
CA TYR A 24 0.79 22.79 -1.02
C TYR A 24 1.64 21.52 -0.88
N ILE A 25 1.43 20.50 -1.71
CA ILE A 25 2.29 19.30 -1.65
C ILE A 25 3.32 19.33 -2.77
N SER A 26 4.56 18.98 -2.44
CA SER A 26 5.66 18.72 -3.37
C SER A 26 6.06 17.26 -3.29
N TYR A 27 6.95 16.85 -4.18
CA TYR A 27 7.69 15.61 -4.06
C TYR A 27 9.20 15.86 -3.98
N LYS A 28 9.93 14.87 -3.46
CA LYS A 28 11.36 14.68 -3.70
C LYS A 28 11.66 13.21 -3.97
N PRO A 29 12.62 12.88 -4.86
CA PRO A 29 13.12 11.52 -4.99
C PRO A 29 13.67 11.00 -3.65
N LEU A 30 13.46 9.72 -3.37
CA LEU A 30 13.94 9.08 -2.16
C LEU A 30 14.77 7.85 -2.54
N GLU A 31 15.92 8.10 -3.17
CA GLU A 31 16.76 7.07 -3.81
C GLU A 31 17.14 5.90 -2.88
N GLN A 32 17.29 6.17 -1.58
CA GLN A 32 17.60 5.16 -0.56
C GLN A 32 16.49 4.10 -0.36
N GLU A 33 15.25 4.38 -0.76
CA GLU A 33 14.12 3.45 -0.71
C GLU A 33 13.88 2.73 -2.06
N ASN A 34 14.64 3.09 -3.10
CA ASN A 34 14.57 2.36 -4.37
C ASN A 34 15.11 0.95 -4.18
N ARG A 35 14.39 -0.06 -4.70
CA ARG A 35 14.76 -1.45 -4.49
C ARG A 35 14.21 -2.37 -5.57
N GLU A 36 14.92 -3.46 -5.81
CA GLU A 36 14.38 -4.60 -6.57
C GLU A 36 13.27 -5.28 -5.78
N ALA A 37 12.26 -5.77 -6.50
CA ALA A 37 11.14 -6.49 -5.92
C ALA A 37 10.52 -7.45 -6.95
N GLN A 38 9.94 -8.56 -6.47
CA GLN A 38 9.23 -9.49 -7.34
C GLN A 38 7.85 -8.92 -7.71
N LEU A 39 7.79 -8.18 -8.81
CA LEU A 39 6.59 -7.45 -9.26
C LEU A 39 5.95 -8.09 -10.49
N LEU A 40 6.29 -9.34 -10.79
CA LEU A 40 5.79 -10.06 -11.98
C LEU A 40 6.01 -9.24 -13.26
N ASP A 41 7.22 -8.70 -13.41
CA ASP A 41 7.68 -7.87 -14.53
C ASP A 41 7.03 -6.48 -14.64
N MET A 42 6.15 -6.11 -13.70
CA MET A 42 5.67 -4.74 -13.58
C MET A 42 6.74 -3.79 -13.03
N GLY A 43 6.65 -2.52 -13.37
CA GLY A 43 7.41 -1.45 -12.74
C GLY A 43 6.66 -0.85 -11.55
N GLY A 44 7.38 -0.62 -10.46
CA GLY A 44 6.83 -0.13 -9.21
C GLY A 44 7.17 1.33 -8.93
N ILE A 45 6.21 2.08 -8.40
CA ILE A 45 6.42 3.41 -7.82
C ILE A 45 5.95 3.38 -6.38
N LEU A 46 6.83 3.79 -5.47
CA LEU A 46 6.55 3.87 -4.05
C LEU A 46 6.40 5.34 -3.65
N ILE A 47 5.21 5.73 -3.23
CA ILE A 47 4.94 7.07 -2.71
C ILE A 47 4.83 6.99 -1.20
N LEU A 48 5.70 7.72 -0.50
CA LEU A 48 5.69 7.84 0.95
C LEU A 48 5.18 9.24 1.34
N SER A 49 4.40 9.33 2.41
CA SER A 49 3.81 10.60 2.84
C SER A 49 3.51 10.63 4.33
N LYS A 50 3.57 11.80 4.96
CA LYS A 50 2.99 11.99 6.32
C LYS A 50 1.46 12.04 6.29
N ARG A 51 0.87 12.17 5.11
CA ARG A 51 -0.58 12.25 4.90
C ARG A 51 -1.15 10.93 4.41
N GLY A 52 -2.29 10.54 5.00
CA GLY A 52 -3.06 9.37 4.60
C GLY A 52 -4.17 9.66 3.57
N ASP A 53 -4.40 10.93 3.24
CA ASP A 53 -5.49 11.40 2.39
C ASP A 53 -5.04 11.84 0.99
N LEU A 54 -3.93 11.31 0.48
CA LEU A 54 -3.49 11.59 -0.89
C LEU A 54 -4.43 10.97 -1.92
N VAL A 55 -4.68 11.72 -2.99
CA VAL A 55 -5.34 11.26 -4.21
C VAL A 55 -4.30 11.20 -5.32
N ILE A 56 -4.10 10.02 -5.89
CA ILE A 56 -3.09 9.72 -6.90
C ILE A 56 -3.81 9.36 -8.20
N THR A 57 -3.53 10.12 -9.25
CA THR A 57 -4.08 9.92 -10.59
C THR A 57 -2.93 9.64 -11.55
N ILE A 58 -3.08 8.65 -12.44
CA ILE A 58 -2.11 8.37 -13.49
C ILE A 58 -2.76 8.75 -14.83
N THR A 59 -2.17 9.73 -15.52
CA THR A 59 -2.85 10.41 -16.65
C THR A 59 -2.55 9.84 -18.03
N ASN A 60 -1.43 9.13 -18.19
CA ASN A 60 -0.97 8.56 -19.47
C ASN A 60 -0.94 7.02 -19.45
N VAL A 61 -1.62 6.39 -18.49
CA VAL A 61 -1.70 4.94 -18.33
C VAL A 61 -3.16 4.57 -18.15
N LYS A 62 -3.61 3.53 -18.86
CA LYS A 62 -4.98 3.02 -18.75
C LYS A 62 -5.11 2.02 -17.61
N ASN A 63 -4.17 1.07 -17.54
CA ASN A 63 -4.18 0.00 -16.55
C ASN A 63 -3.07 0.24 -15.53
N SER A 64 -3.42 0.87 -14.41
CA SER A 64 -2.55 1.03 -13.25
C SER A 64 -3.19 0.42 -12.02
N ILE A 65 -2.40 -0.23 -11.17
CA ILE A 65 -2.85 -0.70 -9.86
C ILE A 65 -2.34 0.29 -8.82
N VAL A 66 -3.24 0.88 -8.04
CA VAL A 66 -2.87 1.75 -6.91
C VAL A 66 -3.30 1.06 -5.62
N LYS A 67 -2.32 0.66 -4.80
CA LYS A 67 -2.53 0.07 -3.47
C LYS A 67 -2.18 1.08 -2.39
N ARG A 68 -2.94 1.02 -1.29
CA ARG A 68 -2.71 1.82 -0.08
C ARG A 68 -2.32 0.85 1.02
N ASN A 69 -1.06 0.86 1.42
CA ASN A 69 -0.49 -0.12 2.35
C ASN A 69 -0.60 0.33 3.82
N GLY A 70 -1.12 1.54 4.07
CA GLY A 70 -1.23 2.09 5.41
C GLY A 70 0.08 2.70 5.89
N VAL A 71 0.30 2.72 7.21
CA VAL A 71 1.48 3.34 7.83
C VAL A 71 2.61 2.32 7.96
N ASN A 72 3.79 2.65 7.46
CA ASN A 72 4.99 1.82 7.56
C ASN A 72 5.72 2.02 8.91
N GLU A 73 6.82 1.28 9.11
CA GLU A 73 7.62 1.31 10.35
C GLU A 73 8.20 2.70 10.68
N ASN A 74 8.38 3.55 9.66
CA ASN A 74 8.87 4.92 9.80
C ASN A 74 7.75 5.92 10.09
N GLY A 75 6.51 5.47 10.28
CA GLY A 75 5.36 6.33 10.54
C GLY A 75 4.86 7.09 9.30
N LEU A 76 5.21 6.64 8.10
CA LEU A 76 4.77 7.23 6.83
C LEU A 76 3.69 6.37 6.18
N TYR A 77 2.67 7.01 5.62
CA TYR A 77 1.72 6.36 4.73
C TYR A 77 2.39 5.94 3.44
N GLU A 78 2.15 4.71 3.04
CA GLU A 78 2.73 4.08 1.86
C GLU A 78 1.65 3.82 0.80
N TYR A 79 1.93 4.30 -0.41
CA TYR A 79 1.13 4.04 -1.59
C TYR A 79 2.00 3.37 -2.65
N GLU A 80 1.54 2.22 -3.11
CA GLU A 80 2.21 1.44 -4.15
C GLU A 80 1.45 1.60 -5.46
N ILE A 81 2.17 1.97 -6.52
CA ILE A 81 1.63 2.04 -7.88
C ILE A 81 2.38 1.02 -8.73
N LEU A 82 1.65 0.10 -9.36
CA LEU A 82 2.20 -0.91 -10.25
C LEU A 82 1.67 -0.67 -11.66
N ILE A 83 2.60 -0.61 -12.62
CA ILE A 83 2.32 -0.35 -14.03
C ILE A 83 3.19 -1.30 -14.86
N ASP A 84 2.62 -1.94 -15.87
CA ASP A 84 3.39 -2.77 -16.80
C ASP A 84 4.09 -1.86 -17.82
N PRO A 85 5.43 -1.74 -17.78
CA PRO A 85 6.16 -0.85 -18.67
C PRO A 85 6.18 -1.33 -20.13
N SER A 86 5.93 -2.63 -20.38
CA SER A 86 5.93 -3.22 -21.71
C SER A 86 4.60 -3.00 -22.46
N VAL A 87 3.49 -2.91 -21.72
CA VAL A 87 2.13 -2.73 -22.28
C VAL A 87 1.71 -1.27 -22.30
N GLU A 88 2.06 -0.50 -21.27
CA GLU A 88 1.59 0.88 -21.09
C GLU A 88 2.69 1.88 -21.43
N THR A 89 3.62 2.11 -20.50
CA THR A 89 4.75 3.02 -20.67
C THR A 89 5.77 2.80 -19.55
N SER A 90 7.05 2.90 -19.87
CA SER A 90 8.12 2.99 -18.87
C SER A 90 8.16 4.34 -18.14
N GLN A 91 7.29 5.29 -18.50
CA GLN A 91 7.34 6.68 -18.05
C GLN A 91 5.97 7.24 -17.62
N PRO A 92 5.35 6.68 -16.57
CA PRO A 92 4.05 7.12 -16.11
C PRO A 92 4.10 8.53 -15.52
N LYS A 93 3.06 9.31 -15.82
CA LYS A 93 2.81 10.65 -15.31
C LYS A 93 1.77 10.58 -14.19
N LEU A 94 2.26 10.73 -12.97
CA LEU A 94 1.47 10.76 -11.75
C LEU A 94 1.10 12.20 -11.43
N GLU A 95 -0.14 12.41 -11.08
CA GLU A 95 -0.66 13.66 -10.53
C GLU A 95 -1.19 13.38 -9.14
N ILE A 96 -0.56 14.02 -8.15
CA ILE A 96 -0.81 13.75 -6.73
C ILE A 96 -1.36 15.03 -6.11
N SER A 97 -2.47 14.90 -5.41
CA SER A 97 -3.12 16.00 -4.68
C SER A 97 -3.51 15.53 -3.28
N LYS A 98 -3.86 16.48 -2.42
CA LYS A 98 -4.60 16.15 -1.19
C LYS A 98 -6.07 15.98 -1.56
N ARG A 99 -6.80 15.13 -0.86
CA ARG A 99 -8.24 14.98 -1.07
C ARG A 99 -8.94 16.34 -0.97
N GLY A 100 -9.64 16.72 -2.05
CA GLY A 100 -10.35 18.00 -2.13
C GLY A 100 -9.51 19.23 -2.40
N ASP A 101 -8.20 19.09 -2.62
CA ASP A 101 -7.35 20.20 -3.07
C ASP A 101 -7.24 20.18 -4.59
N ILE A 102 -7.53 21.31 -5.22
CA ILE A 102 -7.37 21.47 -6.67
C ILE A 102 -5.90 21.52 -7.09
N ASN A 103 -5.01 21.81 -6.14
CA ASN A 103 -3.58 21.89 -6.37
C ASN A 103 -2.97 20.48 -6.39
N ARG A 104 -2.17 20.21 -7.42
CA ARG A 104 -1.53 18.91 -7.63
C ARG A 104 -0.05 19.08 -7.93
N THR A 105 0.74 18.14 -7.44
CA THR A 105 2.13 17.97 -7.90
C THR A 105 2.18 16.89 -8.96
N THR A 106 3.00 17.09 -9.97
CA THR A 106 3.20 16.12 -11.05
C THR A 106 4.55 15.43 -10.88
N ILE A 107 4.56 14.11 -11.01
CA ILE A 107 5.78 13.30 -11.06
C ILE A 107 5.79 12.56 -12.40
N MET A 108 6.86 12.72 -13.17
CA MET A 108 7.16 11.79 -14.25
C MET A 108 8.22 10.80 -13.75
N ALA A 109 7.80 9.56 -13.50
CA ALA A 109 8.71 8.52 -13.03
C ALA A 109 9.25 7.73 -14.22
N ASN A 110 10.49 7.25 -14.13
CA ASN A 110 11.01 6.23 -15.04
C ASN A 110 10.99 4.91 -14.27
N ILE A 111 10.22 3.95 -14.75
CA ILE A 111 10.05 2.63 -14.14
C ILE A 111 10.73 1.56 -14.99
N LYS A 112 11.24 0.52 -14.32
CA LYS A 112 11.77 -0.69 -14.96
C LYS A 112 11.11 -1.91 -14.31
N PRO A 113 11.00 -3.05 -15.03
CA PRO A 113 10.46 -4.29 -14.48
C PRO A 113 11.09 -4.66 -13.14
N ASN A 114 10.29 -5.16 -12.20
CA ASN A 114 10.72 -5.71 -10.92
C ASN A 114 11.54 -4.73 -10.04
N TYR A 115 11.23 -3.44 -10.12
CA TYR A 115 11.94 -2.40 -9.39
C TYR A 115 11.00 -1.29 -8.91
N TYR A 116 11.17 -0.86 -7.66
CA TYR A 116 10.52 0.32 -7.11
C TYR A 116 11.38 1.56 -7.27
N LYS A 117 10.76 2.62 -7.77
CA LYS A 117 11.26 3.99 -7.64
C LYS A 117 10.45 4.75 -6.58
N ALA A 118 11.14 5.30 -5.59
CA ALA A 118 10.52 5.89 -4.41
C ALA A 118 10.54 7.42 -4.44
N PHE A 119 9.45 8.01 -3.95
CA PHE A 119 9.30 9.46 -3.79
C PHE A 119 8.66 9.78 -2.44
N LEU A 120 9.13 10.84 -1.80
CA LEU A 120 8.50 11.39 -0.60
C LEU A 120 7.64 12.60 -0.98
N ILE A 121 6.38 12.58 -0.56
CA ILE A 121 5.46 13.71 -0.66
C ILE A 121 5.54 14.54 0.62
N GLU A 122 5.79 15.83 0.46
CA GLU A 122 5.97 16.77 1.57
C GLU A 122 5.08 17.99 1.39
N GLU A 123 4.54 18.49 2.49
CA GLU A 123 3.88 19.79 2.51
C GLU A 123 4.94 20.90 2.44
N VAL A 124 4.66 21.93 1.63
CA VAL A 124 5.51 23.09 1.43
C VAL A 124 4.76 24.36 1.80
N GLU A 125 5.45 25.23 2.53
CA GLU A 125 4.88 26.46 3.06
C GLU A 125 4.73 27.54 1.98
N LYS A 126 5.66 27.56 1.01
CA LYS A 126 5.76 28.60 -0.03
C LYS A 126 5.76 27.97 -1.41
N PRO A 127 4.62 27.44 -1.90
CA PRO A 127 4.57 26.88 -3.23
C PRO A 127 5.01 27.88 -4.30
N ILE A 128 5.68 27.39 -5.34
CA ILE A 128 6.11 28.11 -6.53
C ILE A 128 5.48 27.50 -7.77
N ARG A 129 5.26 28.33 -8.80
CA ARG A 129 4.93 27.89 -10.15
C ARG A 129 5.89 28.51 -11.17
N VAL A 130 6.03 27.85 -12.30
CA VAL A 130 6.75 28.36 -13.47
C VAL A 130 5.73 28.85 -14.50
N GLU A 131 5.98 30.04 -15.05
CA GLU A 131 5.24 30.59 -16.18
C GLU A 131 6.20 30.81 -17.35
N ASP A 132 5.85 30.33 -18.54
CA ASP A 132 6.58 30.68 -19.77
C ASP A 132 6.27 32.12 -20.16
N GLN A 133 7.32 32.93 -20.29
CA GLN A 133 7.28 34.35 -20.63
C GLN A 133 8.07 34.64 -21.92
N SER A 134 8.44 33.60 -22.67
CA SER A 134 9.21 33.70 -23.91
C SER A 134 8.44 34.49 -24.97
N ARG A 135 9.15 35.39 -25.67
CA ARG A 135 8.62 36.19 -26.77
C ARG A 135 9.33 35.85 -28.07
N ALA A 136 8.68 36.06 -29.21
CA ALA A 136 9.26 35.76 -30.52
C ALA A 136 10.58 36.51 -30.80
N GLN A 137 10.78 37.68 -30.19
CA GLN A 137 12.03 38.45 -30.29
C GLN A 137 13.15 38.00 -29.34
N ASP A 138 12.90 37.03 -28.46
CA ASP A 138 13.94 36.51 -27.56
C ASP A 138 14.88 35.61 -28.33
N VAL A 139 16.08 36.12 -28.60
CA VAL A 139 17.09 35.44 -29.41
C VAL A 139 18.47 35.62 -28.79
N VAL A 140 19.29 34.57 -28.88
CA VAL A 140 20.73 34.65 -28.63
C VAL A 140 21.44 34.83 -29.96
N LEU A 141 22.32 35.83 -30.07
CA LEU A 141 23.01 36.12 -31.33
C LEU A 141 24.06 35.05 -31.69
N ASP A 142 24.63 34.39 -30.69
CA ASP A 142 25.58 33.29 -30.88
C ASP A 142 24.87 32.03 -31.41
N GLY A 143 25.31 31.58 -32.59
CA GLY A 143 24.79 30.37 -33.25
C GLY A 143 25.17 29.06 -32.57
N LYS A 144 26.04 29.06 -31.56
CA LYS A 144 26.46 27.86 -30.82
C LYS A 144 25.75 27.68 -29.49
N LEU A 145 25.02 28.71 -29.05
CA LEU A 145 24.40 28.77 -27.73
C LEU A 145 22.88 28.84 -27.83
N ALA A 146 22.27 28.37 -26.76
CA ALA A 146 20.91 28.70 -26.37
C ALA A 146 20.94 29.29 -24.96
N GLU A 147 19.90 30.05 -24.60
CA GLU A 147 19.82 30.69 -23.29
C GLU A 147 18.46 30.44 -22.63
N ILE A 148 18.50 30.08 -21.35
CA ILE A 148 17.34 30.03 -20.48
C ILE A 148 17.48 31.14 -19.45
N GLU A 149 16.52 32.04 -19.40
CA GLU A 149 16.45 33.11 -18.42
C GLU A 149 15.30 32.81 -17.44
N ILE A 150 15.61 32.81 -16.14
CA ILE A 150 14.64 32.56 -15.08
C ILE A 150 14.57 33.81 -14.21
N GLU A 151 13.40 34.42 -14.14
CA GLU A 151 13.14 35.59 -13.30
C GLU A 151 12.34 35.21 -12.06
N THR A 152 12.76 35.66 -10.87
CA THR A 152 12.06 35.37 -9.63
C THR A 152 12.30 36.43 -8.55
N PRO A 153 11.34 36.67 -7.63
CA PRO A 153 11.62 37.43 -6.41
C PRO A 153 12.36 36.62 -5.33
N LEU A 154 12.57 35.31 -5.53
CA LEU A 154 13.22 34.42 -4.56
C LEU A 154 14.75 34.55 -4.64
N GLN A 155 15.36 35.07 -3.58
CA GLN A 155 16.82 35.24 -3.51
C GLN A 155 17.57 33.90 -3.44
N ASP A 156 16.96 32.88 -2.85
CA ASP A 156 17.52 31.55 -2.60
C ASP A 156 17.10 30.51 -3.64
N LEU A 157 16.62 30.94 -4.82
CA LEU A 157 16.26 30.02 -5.90
C LEU A 157 17.47 29.18 -6.34
N GLN A 158 17.31 27.87 -6.22
CA GLN A 158 18.20 26.86 -6.77
C GLN A 158 17.71 26.43 -8.14
N VAL A 159 18.66 26.31 -9.06
CA VAL A 159 18.45 25.85 -10.43
C VAL A 159 19.38 24.67 -10.64
N SER A 160 18.81 23.49 -10.80
CA SER A 160 19.49 22.20 -10.98
C SER A 160 19.30 21.73 -12.41
N PHE A 161 20.38 21.28 -13.04
CA PHE A 161 20.41 20.84 -14.42
C PHE A 161 21.50 19.79 -14.60
N SER A 162 21.44 19.01 -15.68
CA SER A 162 22.45 17.98 -15.96
C SER A 162 23.82 18.58 -16.21
N GLU A 163 24.87 18.05 -15.56
CA GLU A 163 26.26 18.44 -15.82
C GLU A 163 26.68 18.19 -17.27
N ALA A 164 26.08 17.20 -17.93
CA ALA A 164 26.34 16.88 -19.33
C ALA A 164 25.91 17.99 -20.30
N LEU A 165 25.10 18.97 -19.86
CA LEU A 165 24.80 20.15 -20.66
C LEU A 165 26.00 21.10 -20.80
N HIS A 166 26.99 21.02 -19.89
CA HIS A 166 28.08 21.98 -19.79
C HIS A 166 27.59 23.44 -19.77
N ALA A 167 26.41 23.67 -19.17
CA ALA A 167 25.80 24.98 -19.14
C ALA A 167 26.47 25.90 -18.11
N GLU A 168 26.67 27.17 -18.49
CA GLU A 168 27.15 28.20 -17.56
C GLU A 168 25.96 28.86 -16.87
N LYS A 169 25.98 28.89 -15.54
CA LYS A 169 24.95 29.58 -14.73
C LYS A 169 25.48 30.91 -14.20
N GLU A 170 24.71 31.96 -14.41
CA GLU A 170 24.92 33.26 -13.79
C GLU A 170 23.63 33.72 -13.08
N THR A 171 23.75 34.47 -11.98
CA THR A 171 22.59 35.07 -11.31
C THR A 171 22.89 36.50 -10.92
N LYS A 172 22.00 37.42 -11.30
CA LYS A 172 22.13 38.86 -11.09
C LYS A 172 20.81 39.45 -10.60
N ARG A 173 20.84 40.67 -10.07
CA ARG A 173 19.61 41.45 -9.88
C ARG A 173 19.15 42.00 -11.22
N LYS A 174 17.84 42.06 -11.42
CA LYS A 174 17.24 42.62 -12.64
C LYS A 174 17.55 44.11 -12.72
N GLU A 175 17.97 44.55 -13.89
CA GLU A 175 18.21 45.96 -14.14
C GLU A 175 16.88 46.74 -14.05
N GLY A 176 16.85 47.78 -13.22
CA GLY A 176 15.64 48.57 -12.97
C GLY A 176 14.68 47.99 -11.91
N ASP A 177 14.89 46.75 -11.44
CA ASP A 177 14.11 46.16 -10.34
C ASP A 177 15.00 45.29 -9.44
N ASN A 178 15.49 45.88 -8.35
CA ASN A 178 16.35 45.20 -7.39
C ASN A 178 15.64 44.12 -6.55
N SER A 179 14.31 43.98 -6.65
CA SER A 179 13.54 42.95 -5.96
C SER A 179 13.48 41.63 -6.74
N VAL A 180 13.87 41.64 -8.02
CA VAL A 180 13.85 40.49 -8.90
C VAL A 180 15.28 40.02 -9.19
N PHE A 181 15.49 38.72 -9.09
CA PHE A 181 16.71 38.03 -9.47
C PHE A 181 16.50 37.38 -10.84
N VAL A 182 17.52 37.46 -11.68
CA VAL A 182 17.57 36.86 -13.01
C VAL A 182 18.69 35.84 -13.00
N THR A 183 18.33 34.56 -13.14
CA THR A 183 19.26 33.46 -13.34
C THR A 183 19.30 33.13 -14.83
N THR A 184 20.49 33.21 -15.43
CA THR A 184 20.72 32.90 -16.84
C THR A 184 21.53 31.61 -16.95
N LEU A 185 21.04 30.66 -17.74
CA LEU A 185 21.74 29.45 -18.14
C LEU A 185 22.12 29.57 -19.61
N LYS A 186 23.42 29.58 -19.91
CA LYS A 186 23.93 29.52 -21.28
C LYS A 186 24.27 28.07 -21.62
N ILE A 187 23.57 27.51 -22.59
CA ILE A 187 23.65 26.10 -22.96
C ILE A 187 24.40 25.97 -24.29
N PRO A 188 25.59 25.35 -24.32
CA PRO A 188 26.24 24.96 -25.56
C PRO A 188 25.43 23.87 -26.27
N VAL A 189 24.86 24.20 -27.42
CA VAL A 189 23.90 23.33 -28.11
C VAL A 189 24.54 22.05 -28.64
N ALA A 190 25.86 22.07 -28.88
CA ALA A 190 26.60 20.93 -29.42
C ALA A 190 26.45 19.65 -28.60
N TYR A 191 26.52 19.73 -27.27
CA TYR A 191 26.41 18.54 -26.39
C TYR A 191 25.02 17.91 -26.44
N LEU A 192 23.97 18.75 -26.48
CA LEU A 192 22.60 18.27 -26.58
C LEU A 192 22.35 17.61 -27.95
N GLU A 193 22.86 18.20 -29.03
CA GLU A 193 22.72 17.62 -30.37
C GLU A 193 23.56 16.35 -30.55
N GLU A 194 24.74 16.26 -29.93
CA GLU A 194 25.54 15.03 -29.93
C GLU A 194 24.79 13.89 -29.24
N ALA A 195 24.23 14.13 -28.05
CA ALA A 195 23.44 13.13 -27.32
C ALA A 195 22.21 12.67 -28.11
N LYS A 196 21.48 13.60 -28.74
CA LYS A 196 20.35 13.28 -29.63
C LYS A 196 20.79 12.49 -30.87
N THR A 197 21.95 12.79 -31.42
CA THR A 197 22.49 12.10 -32.61
C THR A 197 22.85 10.66 -32.26
N LYS A 198 23.57 10.44 -31.15
CA LYS A 198 23.89 9.11 -30.63
C LYS A 198 22.63 8.26 -30.41
N LEU A 199 21.60 8.84 -29.78
CA LEU A 199 20.31 8.17 -29.59
C LEU A 199 19.67 7.77 -30.93
N LYS A 200 19.62 8.69 -31.90
CA LYS A 200 19.05 8.40 -33.23
C LYS A 200 19.83 7.33 -33.98
N GLU A 201 21.16 7.34 -33.88
CA GLU A 201 22.03 6.32 -34.50
C GLU A 201 21.81 4.94 -33.89
N ALA A 202 21.74 4.85 -32.55
CA ALA A 202 21.44 3.62 -31.83
C ALA A 202 20.05 3.08 -32.19
N GLN A 203 19.02 3.95 -32.20
CA GLN A 203 17.65 3.59 -32.61
C GLN A 203 17.62 3.07 -34.06
N LYS A 204 18.25 3.79 -35.00
CA LYS A 204 18.33 3.36 -36.40
C LYS A 204 18.99 1.99 -36.55
N LYS A 205 20.09 1.76 -35.82
CA LYS A 205 20.82 0.49 -35.86
C LYS A 205 20.00 -0.66 -35.28
N ARG A 206 19.26 -0.42 -34.19
CA ARG A 206 18.32 -1.40 -33.63
C ARG A 206 17.23 -1.74 -34.63
N ASP A 207 16.61 -0.74 -35.25
CA ASP A 207 15.52 -0.94 -36.21
C ASP A 207 16.00 -1.73 -37.44
N GLU A 208 17.22 -1.44 -37.94
CA GLU A 208 17.85 -2.22 -39.03
C GLU A 208 18.09 -3.69 -38.65
N LEU A 209 18.46 -3.98 -37.40
CA LEU A 209 18.65 -5.36 -36.92
C LEU A 209 17.30 -6.06 -36.73
N TYR A 210 16.29 -5.36 -36.21
CA TYR A 210 14.94 -5.88 -36.08
C TYR A 210 14.35 -6.29 -37.43
N ASP A 211 14.47 -5.42 -38.44
CA ASP A 211 13.98 -5.66 -39.79
C ASP A 211 14.64 -6.91 -40.43
N LYS A 212 15.93 -7.14 -40.16
CA LYS A 212 16.61 -8.37 -40.58
C LYS A 212 16.11 -9.61 -39.86
N MET A 213 15.78 -9.51 -38.57
CA MET A 213 15.31 -10.65 -37.76
C MET A 213 13.91 -11.12 -38.14
N ILE A 214 13.05 -10.21 -38.60
CA ILE A 214 11.69 -10.55 -39.04
C ILE A 214 11.66 -11.04 -40.49
N ASP A 215 12.70 -10.78 -41.29
CA ASP A 215 12.83 -11.29 -42.65
C ASP A 215 13.35 -12.73 -42.66
N SER A 216 12.42 -13.68 -42.84
CA SER A 216 12.72 -15.12 -42.94
C SER A 216 13.70 -15.53 -44.05
N SER A 217 14.03 -14.63 -44.99
CA SER A 217 15.00 -14.86 -46.06
C SER A 217 16.46 -14.53 -45.66
N VAL A 218 16.66 -13.87 -44.52
CA VAL A 218 17.96 -13.42 -44.02
C VAL A 218 18.37 -14.27 -42.82
N LYS A 219 19.61 -14.80 -42.84
CA LYS A 219 20.20 -15.44 -41.66
C LYS A 219 20.89 -14.38 -40.81
N VAL A 220 20.35 -14.13 -39.62
CA VAL A 220 20.95 -13.27 -38.60
C VAL A 220 21.98 -14.07 -37.79
N SER A 221 23.12 -13.47 -37.48
CA SER A 221 24.14 -14.12 -36.64
C SER A 221 23.83 -13.98 -35.15
N ALA A 222 24.40 -14.85 -34.30
CA ALA A 222 24.24 -14.75 -32.86
C ALA A 222 24.81 -13.42 -32.30
N GLU A 223 25.85 -12.88 -32.93
CA GLU A 223 26.40 -11.57 -32.58
C GLU A 223 25.44 -10.41 -32.95
N GLU A 224 24.74 -10.51 -34.09
CA GLU A 224 23.70 -9.54 -34.47
C GLU A 224 22.49 -9.61 -33.52
N GLU A 225 22.10 -10.81 -33.07
CA GLU A 225 21.07 -11.00 -32.04
C GLU A 225 21.49 -10.39 -30.69
N GLN A 226 22.70 -10.67 -30.23
CA GLN A 226 23.21 -10.10 -28.99
C GLN A 226 23.31 -8.56 -29.06
N MET A 227 23.75 -8.01 -30.20
CA MET A 227 23.85 -6.57 -30.39
C MET A 227 22.49 -5.88 -30.42
N TYR A 228 21.47 -6.53 -30.98
CA TYR A 228 20.09 -6.04 -30.88
C TYR A 228 19.62 -6.00 -29.43
N ASP A 229 19.85 -7.08 -28.68
CA ASP A 229 19.48 -7.16 -27.28
C ASP A 229 20.17 -6.09 -26.42
N GLU A 230 21.47 -5.85 -26.64
CA GLU A 230 22.24 -4.81 -25.96
C GLU A 230 21.72 -3.40 -26.30
N LEU A 231 21.44 -3.14 -27.58
CA LEU A 231 20.88 -1.86 -28.02
C LEU A 231 19.51 -1.60 -27.42
N ASP A 232 18.60 -2.58 -27.47
CA ASP A 232 17.20 -2.41 -27.07
C ASP A 232 17.02 -2.39 -25.55
N LYS A 233 17.77 -3.22 -24.81
CA LYS A 233 17.61 -3.36 -23.35
C LYS A 233 18.52 -2.45 -22.53
N GLU A 234 19.66 -2.03 -23.07
CA GLU A 234 20.66 -1.26 -22.31
C GLU A 234 20.96 0.11 -22.92
N GLU A 235 21.47 0.16 -24.16
CA GLU A 235 22.04 1.38 -24.73
C GLU A 235 20.99 2.46 -25.03
N ILE A 236 19.92 2.11 -25.75
CA ILE A 236 18.84 3.06 -26.09
C ILE A 236 18.16 3.59 -24.83
N PRO A 237 17.72 2.74 -23.87
CA PRO A 237 17.13 3.24 -22.62
C PRO A 237 18.07 4.18 -21.83
N ALA A 238 19.37 3.90 -21.80
CA ALA A 238 20.36 4.75 -21.15
C ALA A 238 20.51 6.11 -21.86
N LEU A 239 20.58 6.11 -23.20
CA LEU A 239 20.65 7.33 -24.02
C LEU A 239 19.37 8.16 -23.92
N GLU A 240 18.19 7.54 -23.93
CA GLU A 240 16.92 8.24 -23.72
C GLU A 240 16.85 8.92 -22.35
N ALA A 241 17.30 8.23 -21.30
CA ALA A 241 17.39 8.80 -19.96
C ALA A 241 18.38 9.98 -19.90
N MET A 242 19.54 9.86 -20.56
CA MET A 242 20.53 10.94 -20.65
C MET A 242 19.97 12.17 -21.37
N VAL A 243 19.39 12.00 -22.56
CA VAL A 243 18.81 13.10 -23.36
C VAL A 243 17.69 13.80 -22.60
N ARG A 244 16.85 13.06 -21.87
CA ARG A 244 15.78 13.64 -21.03
C ARG A 244 16.34 14.43 -19.85
N ASN A 245 17.32 13.88 -19.15
CA ASN A 245 17.97 14.58 -18.03
C ASN A 245 18.63 15.87 -18.51
N MET A 246 19.26 15.86 -19.69
CA MET A 246 19.78 17.07 -20.33
C MET A 246 18.67 18.02 -20.78
N SER A 247 17.47 17.52 -21.08
CA SER A 247 16.35 18.34 -21.52
C SER A 247 15.46 18.87 -20.37
N THR A 248 15.85 18.65 -19.12
CA THR A 248 15.07 19.05 -17.94
C THR A 248 15.89 19.94 -17.01
N ILE A 249 15.33 21.08 -16.63
CA ILE A 249 15.87 21.94 -15.57
C ILE A 249 14.91 21.90 -14.39
N GLU A 250 15.40 21.69 -13.17
CA GLU A 250 14.59 21.79 -11.95
C GLU A 250 14.85 23.12 -11.25
N VAL A 251 13.78 23.77 -10.80
CA VAL A 251 13.83 24.98 -9.97
C VAL A 251 13.14 24.76 -8.63
N PHE A 252 13.77 25.22 -7.56
CA PHE A 252 13.25 25.13 -6.18
C PHE A 252 13.96 26.10 -5.25
N ALA A 253 13.36 26.46 -4.12
CA ALA A 253 13.98 27.25 -3.06
C ALA A 253 13.67 26.64 -1.69
N GLN A 254 14.17 27.22 -0.61
CA GLN A 254 13.92 26.68 0.72
C GLN A 254 12.42 26.75 1.07
N GLY A 255 11.82 25.61 1.39
CA GLY A 255 10.40 25.52 1.77
C GLY A 255 9.42 25.68 0.61
N THR A 256 9.88 25.55 -0.64
CA THR A 256 9.03 25.52 -1.84
C THR A 256 8.94 24.11 -2.42
N ASN A 257 7.99 23.89 -3.34
CA ASN A 257 8.00 22.70 -4.18
C ASN A 257 9.13 22.75 -5.23
N ARG A 258 9.44 21.59 -5.80
CA ARG A 258 10.26 21.45 -7.01
C ARG A 258 9.39 21.56 -8.25
N VAL A 259 9.84 22.32 -9.24
CA VAL A 259 9.16 22.45 -10.54
C VAL A 259 10.16 22.17 -11.66
N SER A 260 9.76 21.33 -12.62
CA SER A 260 10.57 21.03 -13.79
C SER A 260 10.21 21.95 -14.96
N ILE A 261 11.23 22.40 -15.68
CA ILE A 261 11.16 23.17 -16.91
C ILE A 261 11.69 22.28 -18.02
N ASP A 262 10.82 21.96 -18.98
CA ASP A 262 11.19 21.20 -20.16
C ASP A 262 11.84 22.11 -21.22
N ILE A 263 13.07 21.80 -21.59
CA ILE A 263 13.81 22.48 -22.65
C ILE A 263 13.96 21.62 -23.90
N SER A 264 13.16 20.56 -24.03
CA SER A 264 13.03 19.78 -25.25
C SER A 264 12.74 20.71 -26.44
N GLY A 265 13.50 20.52 -27.52
CA GLY A 265 13.44 21.36 -28.72
C GLY A 265 14.16 22.71 -28.61
N ILE A 266 14.93 22.97 -27.54
CA ILE A 266 15.88 24.09 -27.56
C ILE A 266 16.98 23.81 -28.60
N GLY A 267 17.36 24.83 -29.34
CA GLY A 267 18.33 24.74 -30.43
C GLY A 267 19.15 26.03 -30.57
N PRO A 268 19.98 26.12 -31.62
CA PRO A 268 20.84 27.28 -31.86
C PRO A 268 20.07 28.60 -31.84
N ARG A 269 20.65 29.63 -31.21
CA ARG A 269 20.09 31.00 -31.12
C ARG A 269 18.77 31.11 -30.35
N ASN A 270 18.29 30.05 -29.72
CA ASN A 270 17.03 30.07 -29.00
C ASN A 270 17.21 30.71 -27.61
N LYS A 271 16.34 31.65 -27.24
CA LYS A 271 16.21 32.14 -25.87
C LYS A 271 14.81 31.86 -25.35
N ARG A 272 14.71 31.19 -24.20
CA ARG A 272 13.43 31.03 -23.48
C ARG A 272 13.49 31.76 -22.14
N ARG A 273 12.37 32.36 -21.74
CA ARG A 273 12.25 33.08 -20.47
C ARG A 273 11.15 32.48 -19.62
N TYR A 274 11.43 32.31 -18.33
CA TYR A 274 10.49 31.74 -17.38
C TYR A 274 10.39 32.62 -16.13
N GLY A 275 9.17 32.87 -15.66
CA GLY A 275 8.92 33.47 -14.36
C GLY A 275 8.71 32.39 -13.30
N VAL A 276 9.46 32.41 -12.21
CA VAL A 276 9.21 31.57 -11.03
C VAL A 276 8.58 32.42 -9.93
N ILE A 277 7.31 32.14 -9.64
CA ILE A 277 6.47 32.97 -8.78
C ILE A 277 6.00 32.17 -7.58
N VAL A 278 6.10 32.76 -6.38
CA VAL A 278 5.48 32.21 -5.17
C VAL A 278 3.96 32.32 -5.29
N LEU A 279 3.29 31.18 -5.19
CA LEU A 279 1.85 31.09 -5.10
C LEU A 279 1.40 31.62 -3.73
N VAL A 280 1.15 32.92 -3.67
CA VAL A 280 0.37 33.51 -2.59
C VAL A 280 -1.07 33.11 -2.87
N LYS A 281 -1.59 32.11 -2.15
CA LYS A 281 -3.00 31.69 -2.28
C LYS A 281 -3.85 32.93 -1.98
N LYS A 282 -4.47 33.52 -3.02
CA LYS A 282 -5.59 34.44 -2.81
C LYS A 282 -6.62 33.63 -2.03
N GLU A 283 -7.10 34.16 -0.92
CA GLU A 283 -8.36 33.69 -0.34
C GLU A 283 -9.35 33.51 -1.51
N PHE A 284 -9.91 32.32 -1.66
CA PHE A 284 -10.93 32.09 -2.67
C PHE A 284 -12.15 32.93 -2.26
N VAL A 285 -12.24 34.17 -2.75
CA VAL A 285 -13.38 35.06 -2.48
C VAL A 285 -14.62 34.66 -3.30
N HIS A 286 -14.49 33.68 -4.20
CA HIS A 286 -15.64 33.05 -4.85
C HIS A 286 -15.51 31.53 -4.74
N VAL A 287 -16.31 30.94 -3.84
CA VAL A 287 -16.57 29.49 -3.84
C VAL A 287 -17.43 29.22 -5.07
N THR A 288 -16.81 28.72 -6.13
CA THR A 288 -17.54 28.23 -7.30
C THR A 288 -18.51 27.11 -6.88
N GLU A 289 -19.53 26.82 -7.69
CA GLU A 289 -20.43 25.70 -7.38
C GLU A 289 -19.63 24.39 -7.29
N TYR A 290 -18.67 24.21 -8.19
CA TYR A 290 -17.66 23.16 -8.14
C TYR A 290 -16.92 23.09 -6.80
N ASP A 291 -16.33 24.20 -6.33
CA ASP A 291 -15.55 24.22 -5.08
C ASP A 291 -16.40 23.90 -3.85
N ALA A 292 -17.65 24.39 -3.82
CA ALA A 292 -18.58 24.11 -2.72
C ALA A 292 -18.92 22.61 -2.64
N MET A 293 -19.23 21.99 -3.77
CA MET A 293 -19.56 20.57 -3.84
C MET A 293 -18.36 19.68 -3.56
N LEU A 294 -17.16 20.10 -4.00
CA LEU A 294 -15.91 19.41 -3.67
C LEU A 294 -15.65 19.44 -2.16
N ALA A 295 -15.81 20.60 -1.52
CA ALA A 295 -15.63 20.75 -0.07
C ALA A 295 -16.66 19.93 0.73
N GLU A 296 -17.92 19.90 0.30
CA GLU A 296 -18.95 19.08 0.93
C GLU A 296 -18.63 17.58 0.78
N GLY A 297 -18.16 17.13 -0.38
CA GLY A 297 -17.73 15.74 -0.57
C GLY A 297 -16.59 15.34 0.37
N VAL A 298 -15.62 16.23 0.59
CA VAL A 298 -14.52 16.02 1.55
C VAL A 298 -15.05 15.97 2.98
N ARG A 299 -15.99 16.84 3.35
CA ARG A 299 -16.60 16.83 4.68
C ARG A 299 -17.27 15.49 4.96
N GLN A 300 -18.12 15.03 4.04
CA GLN A 300 -18.82 13.75 4.16
C GLN A 300 -17.87 12.55 4.17
N TRP A 301 -16.78 12.61 3.38
CA TRP A 301 -15.71 11.61 3.42
C TRP A 301 -15.09 11.49 4.82
N ASN A 302 -14.77 12.63 5.44
CA ASN A 302 -14.19 12.66 6.78
C ASN A 302 -15.17 12.15 7.85
N ASP A 303 -16.47 12.35 7.63
CA ASP A 303 -17.55 11.81 8.47
C ASP A 303 -17.79 10.31 8.23
N ARG A 304 -17.11 9.71 7.23
CA ARG A 304 -17.23 8.32 6.75
C ARG A 304 -18.60 8.03 6.12
N ASP A 305 -19.32 9.06 5.69
CA ASP A 305 -20.53 8.93 4.88
C ASP A 305 -20.13 8.90 3.40
N TYR A 306 -19.62 7.75 2.95
CA TYR A 306 -19.10 7.59 1.59
C TYR A 306 -20.17 7.71 0.51
N GLU A 307 -21.44 7.41 0.81
CA GLU A 307 -22.55 7.57 -0.12
C GLU A 307 -22.89 9.06 -0.32
N ALA A 308 -22.94 9.84 0.76
CA ALA A 308 -23.12 11.28 0.68
C ALA A 308 -21.91 11.96 0.02
N ALA A 309 -20.69 11.52 0.36
CA ALA A 309 -19.46 12.01 -0.26
C ALA A 309 -19.46 11.78 -1.77
N ARG A 310 -19.80 10.56 -2.20
CA ARG A 310 -19.93 10.20 -3.61
C ARG A 310 -20.95 11.09 -4.33
N THR A 311 -22.13 11.29 -3.74
CA THR A 311 -23.17 12.18 -4.29
C THR A 311 -22.67 13.61 -4.47
N ALA A 312 -21.95 14.15 -3.48
CA ALA A 312 -21.38 15.49 -3.55
C ALA A 312 -20.29 15.60 -4.62
N PHE A 313 -19.39 14.62 -4.74
CA PHE A 313 -18.39 14.60 -5.81
C PHE A 313 -19.00 14.47 -7.21
N VAL A 314 -20.05 13.67 -7.38
CA VAL A 314 -20.81 13.62 -8.63
C VAL A 314 -21.46 14.98 -8.94
N SER A 315 -21.97 15.67 -7.92
CA SER A 315 -22.52 17.02 -8.08
C SER A 315 -21.45 18.02 -8.52
N ALA A 316 -20.22 17.91 -7.97
CA ALA A 316 -19.08 18.72 -8.42
C ALA A 316 -18.74 18.47 -9.90
N LEU A 317 -18.77 17.21 -10.39
CA LEU A 317 -18.53 16.90 -11.82
C LEU A 317 -19.57 17.51 -12.78
N ASN A 318 -20.77 17.75 -12.27
CA ASN A 318 -21.92 18.27 -13.01
C ASN A 318 -22.10 19.78 -12.85
N ALA A 319 -21.30 20.44 -11.99
CA ALA A 319 -21.33 21.88 -11.81
C ALA A 319 -20.95 22.58 -13.13
N LYS A 320 -21.57 23.74 -13.38
CA LYS A 320 -21.38 24.47 -14.65
C LYS A 320 -19.96 25.03 -14.82
N ASP A 321 -19.31 25.30 -13.71
CA ASP A 321 -17.96 25.83 -13.58
C ASP A 321 -16.91 24.73 -13.34
N ALA A 322 -17.28 23.46 -13.49
CA ALA A 322 -16.35 22.34 -13.36
C ALA A 322 -15.19 22.46 -14.38
N PRO A 323 -13.94 22.19 -13.96
CA PRO A 323 -12.79 22.22 -14.85
C PRO A 323 -12.91 21.15 -15.96
N ALA A 324 -12.24 21.40 -17.09
CA ALA A 324 -12.22 20.46 -18.21
C ALA A 324 -11.61 19.12 -17.82
N ASP A 325 -10.57 19.15 -16.98
CA ASP A 325 -10.00 17.96 -16.38
C ASP A 325 -10.83 17.49 -15.17
N LYS A 326 -11.43 16.30 -15.32
CA LYS A 326 -12.33 15.68 -14.35
C LYS A 326 -11.66 14.58 -13.51
N SER A 327 -10.38 14.30 -13.77
CA SER A 327 -9.68 13.13 -13.25
C SER A 327 -9.63 13.10 -11.71
N LEU A 328 -9.35 14.24 -11.06
CA LEU A 328 -9.33 14.35 -9.60
C LEU A 328 -10.65 13.88 -8.97
N VAL A 329 -11.77 14.41 -9.46
CA VAL A 329 -13.09 14.12 -8.87
C VAL A 329 -13.52 12.68 -9.20
N GLN A 330 -13.16 12.18 -10.39
CA GLN A 330 -13.36 10.77 -10.74
C GLN A 330 -12.58 9.83 -9.81
N SER A 331 -11.32 10.14 -9.49
CA SER A 331 -10.54 9.38 -8.50
C SER A 331 -11.17 9.41 -7.10
N ASN A 332 -11.72 10.55 -6.69
CA ASN A 332 -12.47 10.66 -5.43
C ASN A 332 -13.73 9.77 -5.41
N ILE A 333 -14.48 9.74 -6.51
CA ILE A 333 -15.66 8.87 -6.67
C ILE A 333 -15.25 7.39 -6.61
N ALA A 334 -14.19 7.01 -7.31
CA ALA A 334 -13.69 5.62 -7.30
C ALA A 334 -13.23 5.17 -5.90
N ASP A 335 -12.61 6.07 -5.14
CA ASP A 335 -12.27 5.83 -3.74
C ASP A 335 -13.53 5.67 -2.87
N CYS A 336 -14.59 6.46 -3.12
CA CYS A 336 -15.88 6.31 -2.44
C CYS A 336 -16.51 4.95 -2.77
N ASP A 337 -16.55 4.56 -4.05
CA ASP A 337 -17.09 3.27 -4.51
C ASP A 337 -16.38 2.10 -3.81
N SER A 338 -15.05 2.17 -3.69
CA SER A 338 -14.26 1.19 -2.97
C SER A 338 -14.63 1.15 -1.49
N CYS A 339 -14.73 2.31 -0.83
CA CYS A 339 -15.09 2.38 0.59
C CYS A 339 -16.52 1.91 0.87
N ILE A 340 -17.48 2.21 -0.01
CA ILE A 340 -18.86 1.72 0.07
C ILE A 340 -18.87 0.19 0.01
N LEU A 341 -18.13 -0.39 -0.94
CA LEU A 341 -18.03 -1.83 -1.12
C LEU A 341 -17.43 -2.52 0.11
N TYR A 342 -16.26 -2.06 0.58
CA TYR A 342 -15.62 -2.67 1.73
C TYR A 342 -16.41 -2.46 3.03
N ASN A 343 -17.08 -1.32 3.19
CA ASN A 343 -17.98 -1.10 4.34
C ASN A 343 -19.16 -2.09 4.31
N LYS A 344 -19.73 -2.35 3.12
CA LYS A 344 -20.76 -3.38 2.95
C LYS A 344 -20.26 -4.77 3.31
N TYR A 345 -19.05 -5.14 2.88
CA TYR A 345 -18.46 -6.45 3.21
C TYR A 345 -18.10 -6.59 4.68
N THR A 346 -17.52 -5.56 5.31
CA THR A 346 -17.29 -5.53 6.75
C THR A 346 -18.60 -5.71 7.51
N ASN A 347 -19.64 -4.93 7.18
CA ASN A 347 -20.94 -5.01 7.85
C ASN A 347 -21.63 -6.36 7.64
N TYR A 348 -21.50 -6.96 6.45
CA TYR A 348 -21.98 -8.30 6.19
C TYR A 348 -21.27 -9.34 7.07
N ALA A 349 -19.94 -9.34 7.11
CA ALA A 349 -19.16 -10.28 7.91
C ALA A 349 -19.47 -10.13 9.42
N LEU A 350 -19.52 -8.90 9.93
CA LEU A 350 -19.91 -8.61 11.32
C LEU A 350 -21.36 -9.02 11.60
N GLY A 351 -22.27 -8.78 10.65
CA GLY A 351 -23.68 -9.15 10.73
C GLY A 351 -23.88 -10.66 10.78
N ARG A 352 -23.20 -11.41 9.90
CA ARG A 352 -23.20 -12.88 9.88
C ARG A 352 -22.64 -13.45 11.18
N MET A 353 -21.53 -12.91 11.68
CA MET A 353 -20.97 -13.30 12.96
C MET A 353 -21.96 -13.06 14.12
N ALA A 354 -22.67 -11.93 14.12
CA ALA A 354 -23.69 -11.64 15.13
C ALA A 354 -24.93 -12.54 15.00
N GLU A 355 -25.35 -12.86 13.78
CA GLU A 355 -26.47 -13.76 13.50
C GLU A 355 -26.15 -15.19 13.95
N LEU A 356 -24.99 -15.71 13.57
CA LEU A 356 -24.49 -17.01 14.00
C LEU A 356 -24.46 -17.12 15.53
N LYS A 357 -24.00 -16.06 16.21
CA LYS A 357 -24.02 -16.00 17.68
C LYS A 357 -25.44 -16.01 18.25
N LYS A 358 -26.41 -15.38 17.59
CA LYS A 358 -27.83 -15.36 18.03
C LYS A 358 -28.54 -16.68 17.79
N GLN A 359 -28.23 -17.37 16.70
CA GLN A 359 -28.83 -18.67 16.33
C GLN A 359 -28.34 -19.82 17.22
N GLY A 360 -27.25 -19.63 17.97
CA GLY A 360 -26.77 -20.60 18.96
C GLY A 360 -26.09 -21.84 18.37
N HIS A 361 -25.81 -21.87 17.07
CA HIS A 361 -25.19 -23.00 16.36
C HIS A 361 -23.86 -22.65 15.67
N ALA A 362 -23.30 -21.47 15.92
CA ALA A 362 -22.03 -21.03 15.35
C ALA A 362 -20.85 -21.87 15.85
N THR A 363 -20.02 -22.37 14.95
CA THR A 363 -18.75 -22.99 15.30
C THR A 363 -17.65 -21.94 15.49
N GLN A 364 -16.62 -22.27 16.27
CA GLN A 364 -15.45 -21.38 16.45
C GLN A 364 -14.74 -21.05 15.13
N ASP A 365 -14.72 -22.00 14.19
CA ASP A 365 -14.04 -21.83 12.91
C ASP A 365 -14.84 -20.86 12.01
N GLU A 366 -16.18 -20.93 12.00
CA GLU A 366 -17.02 -19.94 11.32
C GLU A 366 -16.87 -18.54 11.93
N VAL A 367 -16.85 -18.43 13.27
CA VAL A 367 -16.64 -17.13 13.94
C VAL A 367 -15.28 -16.55 13.58
N LYS A 368 -14.22 -17.37 13.56
CA LYS A 368 -12.88 -16.95 13.18
C LYS A 368 -12.82 -16.50 11.72
N GLU A 369 -13.48 -17.22 10.82
CA GLU A 369 -13.54 -16.89 9.39
C GLU A 369 -14.16 -15.50 9.18
N TYR A 370 -15.38 -15.29 9.66
CA TYR A 370 -16.06 -14.00 9.51
C TYR A 370 -15.33 -12.86 10.24
N ALA A 371 -14.72 -13.13 11.40
CA ALA A 371 -13.90 -12.14 12.10
C ALA A 371 -12.66 -11.75 11.30
N SER A 372 -11.99 -12.72 10.67
CA SER A 372 -10.79 -12.49 9.86
C SER A 372 -11.13 -11.72 8.58
N SER A 373 -12.24 -12.08 7.91
CA SER A 373 -12.73 -11.32 6.76
C SER A 373 -13.13 -9.88 7.15
N ALA A 374 -13.82 -9.71 8.28
CA ALA A 374 -14.16 -8.37 8.78
C ALA A 374 -12.90 -7.55 9.07
N LEU A 375 -11.86 -8.18 9.64
CA LEU A 375 -10.57 -7.56 9.92
C LEU A 375 -9.87 -7.10 8.64
N GLU A 376 -9.81 -7.95 7.62
CA GLU A 376 -9.21 -7.62 6.32
C GLU A 376 -9.92 -6.42 5.67
N PHE A 377 -11.26 -6.45 5.57
CA PHE A 377 -12.01 -5.36 4.93
C PHE A 377 -11.92 -4.04 5.72
N ILE A 378 -11.93 -4.09 7.06
CA ILE A 378 -11.82 -2.87 7.87
C ILE A 378 -10.40 -2.29 7.86
N GLN A 379 -9.36 -3.12 7.70
CA GLN A 379 -7.99 -2.67 7.46
C GLN A 379 -7.88 -1.95 6.11
N ILE A 380 -8.50 -2.49 5.06
CA ILE A 380 -8.56 -1.81 3.76
C ILE A 380 -9.25 -0.44 3.91
N LEU A 381 -10.39 -0.37 4.58
CA LEU A 381 -11.06 0.91 4.86
C LEU A 381 -10.17 1.91 5.61
N ASN A 382 -9.43 1.43 6.61
CA ASN A 382 -8.48 2.25 7.35
C ASN A 382 -7.32 2.74 6.48
N ASN A 383 -6.91 1.99 5.45
CA ASN A 383 -5.88 2.44 4.52
C ASN A 383 -6.39 3.53 3.56
N TYR A 384 -7.68 3.52 3.23
CA TYR A 384 -8.32 4.59 2.43
C TYR A 384 -8.61 5.86 3.25
N ASN A 385 -9.11 5.69 4.48
CA ASN A 385 -9.51 6.79 5.36
C ASN A 385 -9.06 6.51 6.81
N PRO A 386 -7.77 6.71 7.12
CA PRO A 386 -7.21 6.38 8.43
C PRO A 386 -7.88 7.18 9.55
N CYS A 387 -8.48 6.49 10.52
CA CYS A 387 -9.12 7.17 11.65
C CYS A 387 -9.24 6.26 12.89
N GLU A 388 -9.36 6.88 14.06
CA GLU A 388 -9.48 6.18 15.35
C GLU A 388 -10.64 5.18 15.38
N PHE A 389 -11.74 5.49 14.68
CA PHE A 389 -12.90 4.61 14.56
C PHE A 389 -12.51 3.23 14.00
N TYR A 390 -11.80 3.19 12.88
CA TYR A 390 -11.37 1.94 12.26
C TYR A 390 -10.29 1.24 13.09
N THR A 391 -9.28 1.98 13.57
CA THR A 391 -8.22 1.42 14.44
C THR A 391 -8.79 0.71 15.66
N LYS A 392 -9.84 1.26 16.27
CA LYS A 392 -10.51 0.64 17.43
C LYS A 392 -11.23 -0.65 17.08
N ILE A 393 -11.83 -0.76 15.89
CA ILE A 393 -12.49 -1.98 15.43
C ILE A 393 -11.45 -3.05 15.09
N ILE A 394 -10.39 -2.67 14.38
CA ILE A 394 -9.24 -3.53 14.06
C ILE A 394 -8.70 -4.17 15.34
N GLY A 395 -8.33 -3.36 16.34
CA GLY A 395 -7.76 -3.89 17.59
C GLY A 395 -8.74 -4.75 18.40
N LYS A 396 -10.06 -4.58 18.24
CA LYS A 396 -11.05 -5.48 18.85
C LYS A 396 -11.12 -6.82 18.12
N LEU A 397 -11.12 -6.80 16.78
CA LEU A 397 -11.17 -8.01 15.97
C LEU A 397 -9.89 -8.83 16.11
N GLU A 398 -8.72 -8.18 16.11
CA GLU A 398 -7.43 -8.83 16.37
C GLU A 398 -7.43 -9.53 17.73
N LYS A 399 -7.76 -8.80 18.81
CA LYS A 399 -7.87 -9.39 20.15
C LYS A 399 -8.88 -10.53 20.20
N MET A 400 -10.00 -10.40 19.51
CA MET A 400 -11.00 -11.46 19.48
C MET A 400 -10.44 -12.71 18.78
N ILE A 401 -9.83 -12.56 17.60
CA ILE A 401 -9.23 -13.67 16.85
C ILE A 401 -8.10 -14.34 17.65
N GLU A 402 -7.25 -13.55 18.31
CA GLU A 402 -6.16 -14.05 19.13
C GLU A 402 -6.64 -14.80 20.37
N ASN A 403 -7.75 -14.36 20.98
CA ASN A 403 -8.28 -14.95 22.21
C ASN A 403 -9.37 -16.02 21.98
N ILE A 404 -9.56 -16.55 20.77
CA ILE A 404 -10.44 -17.73 20.55
C ILE A 404 -9.67 -18.98 20.99
N PRO A 405 -9.92 -19.56 22.19
CA PRO A 405 -9.19 -20.72 22.68
C PRO A 405 -9.69 -21.98 21.97
N LEU A 406 -8.78 -22.89 21.62
CA LEU A 406 -9.20 -24.22 21.15
C LEU A 406 -9.47 -25.09 22.38
N VAL A 407 -10.72 -25.12 22.84
CA VAL A 407 -11.13 -26.02 23.91
C VAL A 407 -11.54 -27.36 23.31
N ILE A 408 -11.02 -28.46 23.83
CA ILE A 408 -11.39 -29.83 23.44
C ILE A 408 -11.91 -30.58 24.67
N LYS A 409 -13.15 -31.03 24.61
CA LYS A 409 -13.75 -32.00 25.53
C LYS A 409 -13.45 -33.41 25.06
N PHE A 410 -12.66 -34.13 25.82
CA PHE A 410 -12.49 -35.56 25.65
C PHE A 410 -13.59 -36.29 26.41
N THR A 411 -14.20 -37.29 25.79
CA THR A 411 -15.07 -38.27 26.46
C THR A 411 -14.44 -39.63 26.28
N VAL A 412 -14.02 -40.26 27.38
CA VAL A 412 -13.36 -41.56 27.37
C VAL A 412 -14.37 -42.63 27.73
N VAL A 413 -14.49 -43.62 26.85
CA VAL A 413 -15.43 -44.74 26.99
C VAL A 413 -14.71 -46.06 26.78
N GLN A 414 -15.23 -47.10 27.41
CA GLN A 414 -14.75 -48.45 27.20
C GLN A 414 -15.10 -48.93 25.79
N TRP A 415 -14.18 -49.66 25.19
CA TRP A 415 -14.40 -50.41 23.96
C TRP A 415 -14.35 -51.89 24.31
N VAL A 416 -15.52 -52.53 24.36
CA VAL A 416 -15.72 -53.88 24.90
C VAL A 416 -15.92 -54.85 23.75
N ARG A 417 -15.30 -56.03 23.84
CA ARG A 417 -15.49 -57.12 22.88
C ARG A 417 -16.65 -58.00 23.36
N GLY A 418 -17.78 -57.93 22.67
CA GLY A 418 -18.93 -58.82 22.90
C GLY A 418 -19.02 -59.96 21.88
N ASP A 419 -20.03 -60.81 22.04
CA ASP A 419 -20.23 -62.04 21.25
C ASP A 419 -20.41 -61.80 19.73
N THR A 420 -20.94 -60.63 19.35
CA THR A 420 -21.19 -60.25 17.95
C THR A 420 -20.21 -59.21 17.41
N GLY A 421 -19.17 -58.84 18.18
CA GLY A 421 -18.19 -57.83 17.80
C GLY A 421 -17.94 -56.77 18.88
N PHE A 422 -17.28 -55.69 18.50
CA PHE A 422 -16.95 -54.61 19.42
C PHE A 422 -18.11 -53.62 19.59
N HIS A 423 -18.36 -53.21 20.82
CA HIS A 423 -19.36 -52.20 21.15
C HIS A 423 -18.83 -51.23 22.22
N GLN A 424 -19.49 -50.07 22.32
CA GLN A 424 -19.16 -49.07 23.32
C GLN A 424 -19.72 -49.51 24.67
N GLY A 425 -18.84 -49.62 25.67
CA GLY A 425 -19.20 -49.82 27.07
C GLY A 425 -19.38 -48.51 27.83
N ASP A 426 -19.20 -48.58 29.15
CA ASP A 426 -19.43 -47.46 30.06
C ASP A 426 -18.38 -46.34 29.92
N VAL A 427 -18.73 -45.16 30.43
CA VAL A 427 -17.80 -44.03 30.55
C VAL A 427 -16.70 -44.33 31.57
N MET A 428 -15.47 -43.90 31.27
CA MET A 428 -14.30 -44.19 32.09
C MET A 428 -13.89 -42.97 32.92
N LYS A 429 -14.09 -43.04 34.23
CA LYS A 429 -13.61 -42.04 35.21
C LYS A 429 -12.15 -42.28 35.61
N GLY A 430 -11.46 -41.24 36.05
CA GLY A 430 -10.09 -41.35 36.58
C GLY A 430 -9.03 -41.75 35.55
N VAL A 431 -9.29 -41.51 34.26
CA VAL A 431 -8.31 -41.70 33.18
C VAL A 431 -7.41 -40.47 33.15
N GLU A 432 -6.12 -40.67 33.36
CA GLU A 432 -5.12 -39.60 33.27
C GLU A 432 -4.91 -39.19 31.81
N VAL A 433 -4.97 -37.88 31.55
CA VAL A 433 -4.71 -37.31 30.23
C VAL A 433 -3.41 -36.52 30.24
N TRP A 434 -2.45 -37.00 29.47
CA TRP A 434 -1.12 -36.39 29.34
C TRP A 434 -0.94 -35.79 27.96
N VAL A 435 -0.31 -34.62 27.87
CA VAL A 435 0.00 -33.97 26.59
C VAL A 435 1.41 -34.27 26.13
N ASN A 436 1.58 -34.42 24.82
CA ASN A 436 2.88 -34.50 24.16
C ASN A 436 3.20 -33.21 23.41
N ASN A 437 4.10 -32.39 23.94
CA ASN A 437 4.66 -31.21 23.28
C ASN A 437 6.04 -31.47 22.64
N GLY A 438 6.45 -32.74 22.53
CA GLY A 438 7.73 -33.14 21.95
C GLY A 438 7.79 -32.96 20.43
N VAL A 439 8.96 -33.24 19.87
CA VAL A 439 9.21 -33.08 18.41
C VAL A 439 8.70 -34.24 17.55
N SER A 440 8.36 -35.40 18.14
CA SER A 440 7.92 -36.61 17.41
C SER A 440 6.69 -37.29 18.03
N HIS A 441 6.01 -38.12 17.23
CA HIS A 441 4.99 -39.05 17.71
C HIS A 441 5.68 -40.32 18.24
N PRO A 442 5.39 -40.74 19.48
CA PRO A 442 5.99 -41.92 20.08
C PRO A 442 5.42 -43.19 19.45
N GLU A 443 6.25 -44.21 19.31
CA GLU A 443 5.81 -45.53 18.85
C GLU A 443 5.13 -46.30 20.00
N GLU A 444 4.14 -47.13 19.68
CA GLU A 444 3.40 -47.91 20.69
C GLU A 444 4.29 -48.73 21.62
N LYS A 445 5.39 -49.29 21.08
CA LYS A 445 6.39 -50.04 21.86
C LYS A 445 7.03 -49.23 23.00
N GLU A 446 7.02 -47.90 22.90
CA GLU A 446 7.65 -46.97 23.85
C GLU A 446 6.74 -46.68 25.06
N TYR A 447 5.43 -46.88 24.93
CA TYR A 447 4.48 -46.55 26.00
C TYR A 447 3.48 -47.66 26.35
N LYS A 448 3.45 -48.79 25.61
CA LYS A 448 2.47 -49.87 25.81
C LYS A 448 2.44 -50.53 27.21
N SER A 449 3.44 -50.28 28.06
CA SER A 449 3.43 -50.78 29.44
C SER A 449 3.65 -49.63 30.41
N GLU A 450 3.03 -49.71 31.58
CA GLU A 450 3.10 -48.68 32.61
C GLU A 450 4.54 -48.29 32.97
N ARG A 451 5.44 -49.28 33.11
CA ARG A 451 6.86 -49.02 33.38
C ARG A 451 7.53 -48.20 32.28
N ARG A 452 7.22 -48.47 31.01
CA ARG A 452 7.81 -47.76 29.87
C ARG A 452 7.21 -46.36 29.73
N PHE A 453 5.91 -46.24 29.92
CA PHE A 453 5.20 -44.97 29.93
C PHE A 453 5.69 -44.04 31.04
N LYS A 454 5.81 -44.51 32.29
CA LYS A 454 6.39 -43.72 33.38
C LYS A 454 7.79 -43.23 33.04
N LYS A 455 8.65 -44.11 32.51
CA LYS A 455 10.00 -43.75 32.06
C LYS A 455 9.98 -42.69 30.93
N LEU A 456 9.01 -42.77 30.02
CA LEU A 456 8.84 -41.79 28.94
C LEU A 456 8.40 -40.41 29.49
N MET A 457 7.44 -40.39 30.42
CA MET A 457 6.94 -39.17 31.05
C MET A 457 8.02 -38.51 31.93
N GLU A 458 8.78 -39.29 32.70
CA GLU A 458 9.87 -38.79 33.57
C GLU A 458 11.10 -38.32 32.78
N GLY A 459 11.29 -38.83 31.56
CA GLY A 459 12.46 -38.57 30.73
C GLY A 459 12.46 -37.24 29.97
N SER A 460 11.34 -36.50 29.95
CA SER A 460 11.24 -35.24 29.21
C SER A 460 10.18 -34.29 29.76
N ALA A 461 10.54 -33.01 29.93
CA ALA A 461 9.60 -31.93 30.30
C ALA A 461 8.54 -31.64 29.21
N SER A 462 8.67 -32.23 28.03
CA SER A 462 7.71 -32.11 26.93
C SER A 462 6.42 -32.88 27.17
N TYR A 463 6.40 -33.80 28.13
CA TYR A 463 5.19 -34.52 28.55
C TYR A 463 4.65 -33.95 29.86
N ARG A 464 3.35 -33.68 29.91
CA ARG A 464 2.73 -33.09 31.11
C ARG A 464 1.35 -33.68 31.36
N LEU A 465 1.06 -34.01 32.62
CA LEU A 465 -0.29 -34.35 33.04
C LEU A 465 -1.16 -33.09 32.96
N ILE A 466 -2.26 -33.17 32.23
CA ILE A 466 -3.24 -32.10 32.12
C ILE A 466 -4.35 -32.28 33.16
N GLY A 467 -4.73 -33.52 33.45
CA GLY A 467 -5.74 -33.83 34.45
C GLY A 467 -6.28 -35.25 34.31
N GLU A 468 -7.39 -35.53 34.97
CA GLU A 468 -8.07 -36.82 34.96
C GLU A 468 -9.54 -36.66 34.57
N THR A 469 -10.13 -37.68 33.94
CA THR A 469 -11.55 -37.67 33.60
C THR A 469 -12.46 -37.72 34.84
N ASP A 470 -13.55 -36.96 34.80
CA ASP A 470 -14.56 -36.90 35.86
C ASP A 470 -15.47 -38.15 35.92
N VAL A 471 -16.50 -38.12 36.76
CA VAL A 471 -17.43 -39.25 36.93
C VAL A 471 -18.29 -39.53 35.68
N GLN A 472 -18.36 -38.59 34.74
CA GLN A 472 -18.97 -38.76 33.42
C GLN A 472 -17.97 -39.23 32.37
N GLY A 473 -16.72 -39.49 32.76
CA GLY A 473 -15.64 -39.87 31.87
C GLY A 473 -15.19 -38.73 30.94
N THR A 474 -15.37 -37.48 31.36
CA THR A 474 -15.02 -36.31 30.55
C THR A 474 -13.90 -35.46 31.15
N ILE A 475 -13.15 -34.78 30.28
CA ILE A 475 -12.19 -33.74 30.65
C ILE A 475 -12.15 -32.68 29.55
N GLU A 476 -12.05 -31.41 29.95
CA GLU A 476 -11.94 -30.27 29.04
C GLU A 476 -10.52 -29.74 29.06
N VAL A 477 -9.93 -29.57 27.87
CA VAL A 477 -8.55 -29.15 27.69
C VAL A 477 -8.52 -27.89 26.84
N GLU A 478 -7.96 -26.82 27.39
CA GLU A 478 -7.73 -25.57 26.68
C GLU A 478 -6.36 -25.58 26.00
N LEU A 479 -6.34 -25.28 24.69
CA LEU A 479 -5.15 -25.31 23.86
C LEU A 479 -4.91 -23.96 23.18
N ASP A 480 -3.64 -23.56 23.13
CA ASP A 480 -3.18 -22.44 22.34
C ASP A 480 -3.05 -22.86 20.86
N ARG A 481 -3.79 -22.18 19.98
CA ARG A 481 -3.73 -22.42 18.52
C ARG A 481 -2.36 -22.12 17.91
N LYS A 482 -1.53 -21.27 18.54
CA LYS A 482 -0.15 -20.95 18.10
C LYS A 482 0.86 -22.03 18.53
N ALA A 483 0.51 -22.90 19.47
CA ALA A 483 1.39 -23.91 20.04
C ALA A 483 0.67 -25.24 20.32
N LEU A 484 0.05 -25.81 19.28
CA LEU A 484 -0.69 -27.07 19.42
C LEU A 484 0.23 -28.26 19.76
N PRO A 485 -0.19 -29.15 20.68
CA PRO A 485 0.57 -30.36 20.99
C PRO A 485 0.58 -31.34 19.84
N ARG A 486 1.51 -32.31 19.86
CA ARG A 486 1.55 -33.41 18.89
C ARG A 486 0.45 -34.45 19.13
N GLY A 487 -0.03 -34.57 20.35
CA GLY A 487 -1.09 -35.51 20.71
C GLY A 487 -1.26 -35.64 22.22
N PHE A 488 -2.14 -36.56 22.60
CA PHE A 488 -2.48 -36.85 23.99
C PHE A 488 -2.38 -38.33 24.27
N PHE A 489 -1.91 -38.67 25.47
CA PHE A 489 -2.03 -40.00 26.03
C PHE A 489 -3.22 -40.06 26.98
N PHE A 490 -3.92 -41.18 26.94
CA PHE A 490 -5.01 -41.53 27.84
C PHE A 490 -4.57 -42.78 28.61
N TYR A 491 -4.30 -42.63 29.90
CA TYR A 491 -3.82 -43.72 30.76
C TYR A 491 -4.88 -44.07 31.80
N SER A 492 -5.39 -45.30 31.71
CA SER A 492 -6.27 -45.87 32.73
C SER A 492 -5.47 -46.84 33.61
N LYS A 493 -5.33 -46.48 34.89
CA LYS A 493 -4.73 -47.36 35.91
C LYS A 493 -5.58 -48.61 36.17
N GLU A 494 -6.91 -48.46 36.09
CA GLU A 494 -7.88 -49.52 36.39
C GLU A 494 -7.75 -50.72 35.44
N ILE A 495 -7.63 -50.46 34.13
CA ILE A 495 -7.47 -51.51 33.11
C ILE A 495 -6.01 -51.65 32.63
N GLY A 496 -5.08 -50.88 33.20
CA GLY A 496 -3.64 -50.92 32.85
C GLY A 496 -3.32 -50.56 31.40
N LYS A 497 -4.15 -49.73 30.76
CA LYS A 497 -4.07 -49.41 29.31
C LYS A 497 -3.67 -47.98 29.06
N ILE A 498 -2.90 -47.78 27.99
CA ILE A 498 -2.40 -46.47 27.56
C ILE A 498 -2.63 -46.33 26.06
N ASP A 499 -3.45 -45.36 25.67
CA ASP A 499 -3.70 -45.05 24.26
C ASP A 499 -3.14 -43.67 23.92
N TYR A 500 -2.52 -43.54 22.74
CA TYR A 500 -2.04 -42.27 22.22
C TYR A 500 -2.87 -41.84 21.02
N VAL A 501 -3.36 -40.61 21.04
CA VAL A 501 -4.11 -40.01 19.93
C VAL A 501 -3.37 -38.78 19.45
N ASN A 502 -2.96 -38.78 18.19
CA ASN A 502 -2.29 -37.62 17.61
C ASN A 502 -3.27 -36.46 17.37
N MET A 503 -2.74 -35.24 17.39
CA MET A 503 -3.55 -34.03 17.24
C MET A 503 -4.24 -33.95 15.88
N GLY A 504 -3.62 -34.46 14.81
CA GLY A 504 -4.24 -34.49 13.47
C GLY A 504 -5.53 -35.32 13.42
N LYS A 505 -5.55 -36.47 14.12
CA LYS A 505 -6.74 -37.32 14.28
C LYS A 505 -7.80 -36.64 15.14
N ILE A 506 -7.38 -35.95 16.21
CA ILE A 506 -8.30 -35.20 17.08
C ILE A 506 -8.97 -34.07 16.31
N THR A 507 -8.21 -33.28 15.55
CA THR A 507 -8.76 -32.19 14.74
C THR A 507 -9.70 -32.71 13.65
N ARG A 508 -9.41 -33.87 13.05
CA ARG A 508 -10.23 -34.43 11.97
C ARG A 508 -11.50 -35.12 12.47
N ASP A 509 -11.42 -35.92 13.53
CA ASP A 509 -12.53 -36.78 13.96
C ASP A 509 -13.34 -36.16 15.12
N SER A 510 -12.97 -34.97 15.61
CA SER A 510 -13.76 -34.22 16.60
C SER A 510 -15.02 -33.61 15.98
N ARG A 511 -16.09 -33.57 16.78
CA ARG A 511 -17.33 -32.86 16.44
C ARG A 511 -17.27 -31.45 17.04
N ASN A 512 -17.59 -30.42 16.26
CA ASN A 512 -17.58 -29.04 16.74
C ASN A 512 -18.88 -28.73 17.52
N ASP A 513 -18.75 -28.09 18.68
CA ASP A 513 -19.84 -27.47 19.46
C ASP A 513 -19.47 -26.00 19.77
N TYR A 514 -20.45 -25.18 20.13
CA TYR A 514 -20.38 -23.73 20.35
C TYR A 514 -19.24 -23.29 21.30
N GLN A 515 -18.95 -24.07 22.35
CA GLN A 515 -17.93 -23.72 23.34
C GLN A 515 -16.61 -24.48 23.15
N MET A 516 -16.65 -25.70 22.60
CA MET A 516 -15.51 -26.62 22.58
C MET A 516 -15.70 -27.71 21.53
N ARG A 517 -14.60 -28.24 21.00
CA ARG A 517 -14.62 -29.47 20.20
C ARG A 517 -14.85 -30.67 21.09
N GLN A 518 -15.64 -31.64 20.63
CA GLN A 518 -15.87 -32.89 21.35
C GLN A 518 -15.15 -34.04 20.63
N PHE A 519 -14.32 -34.78 21.35
CA PHE A 519 -13.60 -35.94 20.82
C PHE A 519 -13.83 -37.16 21.71
N ARG A 520 -14.25 -38.27 21.11
CA ARG A 520 -14.51 -39.51 21.83
C ARG A 520 -13.31 -40.44 21.72
N VAL A 521 -12.77 -40.85 22.85
CA VAL A 521 -11.66 -41.81 22.96
C VAL A 521 -12.25 -43.15 23.37
N MET A 522 -12.02 -44.19 22.57
CA MET A 522 -12.47 -45.54 22.84
C MET A 522 -11.25 -46.35 23.30
N MET A 523 -11.19 -46.67 24.60
CA MET A 523 -10.08 -47.43 25.17
C MET A 523 -10.45 -48.90 25.28
N TYR A 524 -9.60 -49.77 24.72
CA TYR A 524 -9.89 -51.20 24.66
C TYR A 524 -9.78 -51.87 26.04
N SER A 525 -10.88 -52.44 26.52
CA SER A 525 -10.91 -53.29 27.72
C SER A 525 -11.01 -54.76 27.30
N ASN A 526 -10.15 -55.61 27.86
CA ASN A 526 -10.37 -57.05 27.82
C ASN A 526 -11.18 -57.38 29.07
N GLU A 527 -12.43 -57.82 28.92
CA GLU A 527 -13.03 -58.69 29.94
C GLU A 527 -12.41 -60.09 29.84
#